data_AF-A0A7X4LLM7-F1
#
_entry.id   AF-A0A7X4LLM7-F1
#
_cell.length_a   1.000
_cell.length_b   1.000
_cell.length_c   1.000
_cell.angle_alpha   90.00
_cell.angle_beta   90.00
_cell.angle_gamma   90.00
#
_symmetry.space_group_name_H-M   'P 1'
#
loop_
_entity.id
_entity.type
_entity.pdbx_description
1 polymer ?
#
loop_
_entity_poly.entity_id
_entity_poly.type
_entity_poly.pdbx_seq_one_letter_code
_entity_poly.pdbx_strand_id
1 'polypeptide(L)'
;MRDSLLAEFEYDQIDFEVNSSQQFATVIFDRKEDDDKTLITIFKNGKITQMDGDNRFNPSARRHSTCVYVKEEWQDGKTIKICTIQHKGITLVEVHSVSEEELSYLFGR
;
A
#
# COMPACT_ATOMS: atom_id res chain seq x y z
N MET A 1 -7.90 0.48 21.98
CA MET A 1 -8.39 1.47 21.00
C MET A 1 -7.70 1.12 19.69
N ARG A 2 -8.46 0.74 18.65
CA ARG A 2 -7.90 0.43 17.33
C ARG A 2 -7.86 1.73 16.56
N ASP A 3 -6.71 2.41 16.57
CA ASP A 3 -6.44 3.45 15.58
C ASP A 3 -6.12 2.71 14.27
N SER A 4 -7.16 2.36 13.50
CA SER A 4 -6.98 1.84 12.15
C SER A 4 -6.47 2.99 11.28
N LEU A 5 -5.15 3.08 11.11
CA LEU A 5 -4.47 4.17 10.42
C LEU A 5 -4.63 4.16 8.89
N LEU A 6 -5.67 3.49 8.37
CA LEU A 6 -6.09 3.59 6.97
C LEU A 6 -7.62 3.57 6.99
N ALA A 7 -8.23 4.72 6.70
CA ALA A 7 -9.67 4.77 6.47
C ALA A 7 -9.97 4.10 5.12
N GLU A 8 -10.94 3.19 5.11
CA GLU A 8 -11.50 2.65 3.87
C GLU A 8 -12.32 3.77 3.20
N PHE A 9 -12.02 4.07 1.94
CA PHE A 9 -12.71 5.08 1.16
C PHE A 9 -13.33 4.45 -0.08
N GLU A 10 -14.53 4.91 -0.44
CA GLU A 10 -15.05 4.65 -1.77
C GLU A 10 -14.20 5.40 -2.80
N TYR A 11 -14.07 4.85 -4.00
CA TYR A 11 -13.15 5.38 -5.02
C TYR A 11 -13.43 6.85 -5.38
N ASP A 12 -14.71 7.22 -5.44
CA ASP A 12 -15.17 8.58 -5.74
C ASP A 12 -14.85 9.60 -4.62
N GLN A 13 -14.53 9.13 -3.41
CA GLN A 13 -14.11 9.97 -2.29
C GLN A 13 -12.63 10.36 -2.32
N ILE A 14 -11.84 9.73 -3.21
CA ILE A 14 -10.38 9.89 -3.25
C ILE A 14 -9.97 11.12 -4.08
N ASP A 15 -10.90 11.71 -4.85
CA ASP A 15 -10.68 12.90 -5.70
C ASP A 15 -9.35 12.78 -6.48
N PHE A 16 -9.18 11.64 -7.15
CA PHE A 16 -7.95 11.23 -7.85
C PHE A 16 -8.20 11.26 -9.35
N GLU A 17 -7.41 12.02 -10.12
CA GLU A 17 -7.59 12.10 -11.57
C GLU A 17 -6.78 11.03 -12.30
N VAL A 18 -7.48 10.04 -12.84
CA VAL A 18 -6.88 8.86 -13.50
C VAL A 18 -6.09 9.20 -14.77
N ASN A 19 -6.51 10.24 -15.49
CA ASN A 19 -6.05 10.55 -16.85
C ASN A 19 -4.56 10.96 -16.92
N SER A 20 -3.91 11.20 -15.79
CA SER A 20 -2.51 11.64 -15.66
C SER A 20 -1.76 10.85 -14.58
N SER A 21 -2.09 9.57 -14.37
CA SER A 21 -1.56 8.76 -13.27
C SER A 21 -0.51 7.74 -13.72
N GLN A 22 0.57 7.59 -12.93
CA GLN A 22 1.64 6.60 -13.17
C GLN A 22 1.81 5.64 -12.01
N GLN A 23 1.81 4.34 -12.30
CA GLN A 23 2.32 3.33 -11.38
C GLN A 23 3.83 3.55 -11.21
N PHE A 24 4.29 3.69 -9.97
CA PHE A 24 5.72 3.88 -9.69
C PHE A 24 6.32 2.80 -8.78
N ALA A 25 5.50 2.04 -8.06
CA ALA A 25 5.98 0.96 -7.20
C ALA A 25 4.93 -0.15 -7.00
N THR A 26 5.43 -1.34 -6.65
CA THR A 26 4.62 -2.44 -6.11
C THR A 26 5.25 -2.90 -4.80
N VAL A 27 4.42 -3.11 -3.77
CA VAL A 27 4.86 -3.56 -2.45
C VAL A 27 4.10 -4.82 -2.06
N ILE A 28 4.82 -5.83 -1.60
CA ILE A 28 4.27 -7.07 -1.07
C ILE A 28 4.53 -7.09 0.43
N PHE A 29 3.47 -7.26 1.21
CA PHE A 29 3.55 -7.52 2.64
C PHE A 29 3.38 -9.02 2.86
N ASP A 30 4.49 -9.72 3.12
CA ASP A 30 4.51 -11.15 3.44
C ASP A 30 4.67 -11.31 4.96
N ARG A 31 3.55 -11.59 5.62
CA ARG A 31 3.50 -11.83 7.06
C ARG A 31 3.37 -13.32 7.33
N LYS A 32 4.21 -13.89 8.19
CA LYS A 32 3.97 -15.21 8.77
C LYS A 32 2.90 -15.12 9.87
N GLU A 33 2.04 -16.13 9.95
CA GLU A 33 1.02 -16.20 10.99
C GLU A 33 1.66 -16.00 12.38
N ASP A 34 1.07 -15.13 13.19
CA ASP A 34 1.53 -14.76 14.54
C ASP A 34 2.91 -14.06 14.65
N ASP A 35 3.51 -13.61 13.54
CA ASP A 35 4.76 -12.86 13.58
C ASP A 35 4.52 -11.37 13.90
N ASP A 36 5.38 -10.78 14.72
CA ASP A 36 5.39 -9.35 15.07
C ASP A 36 5.95 -8.51 13.93
N LYS A 37 6.75 -9.13 13.06
CA LYS A 37 7.36 -8.49 11.88
C LYS A 37 6.72 -9.00 10.59
N THR A 38 6.92 -8.23 9.54
CA THR A 38 6.47 -8.54 8.17
C THR A 38 7.64 -8.35 7.24
N LEU A 39 7.85 -9.32 6.35
CA LEU A 39 8.80 -9.17 5.26
C LEU A 39 8.14 -8.29 4.19
N ILE A 40 8.69 -7.10 4.01
CA ILE A 40 8.22 -6.12 3.03
C ILE A 40 9.13 -6.21 1.82
N THR A 41 8.56 -6.55 0.66
CA THR A 41 9.27 -6.58 -0.62
C THR A 41 8.78 -5.44 -1.50
N ILE A 42 9.69 -4.60 -1.95
CA ILE A 42 9.41 -3.40 -2.76
C ILE A 42 10.03 -3.55 -4.14
N PHE A 43 9.20 -3.40 -5.17
CA PHE A 43 9.59 -3.32 -6.57
C PHE A 43 9.43 -1.87 -7.02
N LYS A 44 10.55 -1.19 -7.31
CA LYS A 44 10.55 0.23 -7.70
C LYS A 44 11.75 0.53 -8.60
N ASN A 45 11.51 1.23 -9.71
CA ASN A 45 12.56 1.65 -10.66
C ASN A 45 13.49 0.51 -11.12
N GLY A 46 12.92 -0.67 -11.40
CA GLY A 46 13.67 -1.85 -11.82
C GLY A 46 14.52 -2.50 -10.72
N LYS A 47 14.39 -2.07 -9.46
CA LYS A 47 15.08 -2.64 -8.30
C LYS A 47 14.10 -3.37 -7.38
N ILE A 48 14.63 -4.38 -6.71
CA ILE A 48 13.94 -5.14 -5.66
C ILE A 48 14.66 -4.84 -4.34
N THR A 49 13.92 -4.35 -3.36
CA THR A 49 14.39 -4.14 -1.99
C THR A 49 13.55 -5.01 -1.06
N GLN A 50 14.20 -5.71 -0.13
CA GLN A 50 13.52 -6.48 0.91
C GLN A 50 13.97 -6.00 2.29
N MET A 51 13.03 -5.88 3.21
CA MET A 51 13.29 -5.50 4.59
C MET A 51 12.30 -6.14 5.55
N ASP A 52 12.76 -6.43 6.77
CA ASP A 52 11.87 -6.74 7.88
C ASP A 52 11.34 -5.44 8.47
N GLY A 53 10.01 -5.30 8.47
CA GLY A 53 9.30 -4.13 8.95
C GLY A 53 8.17 -4.49 9.91
N ASP A 54 7.46 -3.47 10.38
CA ASP A 54 6.18 -3.68 11.05
C ASP A 54 5.04 -3.64 10.01
N ASN A 55 3.88 -4.17 10.40
CA ASN A 55 2.77 -4.38 9.49
C ASN A 55 1.78 -3.20 9.43
N ARG A 56 2.18 -1.99 9.86
CA ARG A 56 1.24 -0.87 10.08
C ARG A 56 0.55 -0.36 8.81
N PHE A 57 1.21 -0.47 7.66
CA PHE A 57 0.70 0.01 6.37
C PHE A 57 0.15 -1.09 5.46
N ASN A 58 0.14 -2.33 5.95
CA ASN A 58 -0.56 -3.41 5.28
C ASN A 58 -2.08 -3.21 5.49
N PRO A 59 -2.88 -3.13 4.41
CA PRO A 59 -4.33 -2.96 4.51
C PRO A 59 -4.99 -4.12 5.28
N SER A 60 -4.34 -5.28 5.36
CA SER A 60 -4.81 -6.39 6.19
C SER A 60 -3.74 -6.84 7.18
N ALA A 61 -3.86 -6.38 8.42
CA ALA A 61 -2.91 -6.68 9.49
C ALA A 61 -2.65 -8.19 9.73
N ARG A 62 -3.53 -9.08 9.25
CA ARG A 62 -3.47 -10.54 9.46
C ARG A 62 -3.22 -11.34 8.19
N ARG A 63 -3.02 -10.70 7.04
CA ARG A 63 -2.95 -11.39 5.74
C ARG A 63 -1.84 -10.85 4.87
N HIS A 64 -1.46 -11.65 3.88
CA HIS A 64 -0.64 -11.20 2.77
C HIS A 64 -1.41 -10.20 1.93
N SER A 65 -0.72 -9.17 1.47
CA SER A 65 -1.27 -8.22 0.52
C SER A 65 -0.24 -7.80 -0.50
N THR A 66 -0.72 -7.49 -1.70
CA THR A 66 0.07 -6.84 -2.75
C THR A 66 -0.55 -5.48 -3.02
N CYS A 67 0.26 -4.44 -2.98
CA CYS A 67 -0.18 -3.05 -3.13
C CYS A 67 0.55 -2.42 -4.31
N VAL A 68 -0.21 -1.91 -5.29
CA VAL A 68 0.32 -1.12 -6.41
C VAL A 68 0.17 0.36 -6.06
N TYR A 69 1.26 1.11 -6.07
CA TYR A 69 1.26 2.54 -5.79
C TYR A 69 1.25 3.34 -7.08
N VAL A 70 0.30 4.27 -7.16
CA VAL A 70 0.05 5.13 -8.31
C VAL A 70 0.08 6.58 -7.85
N LYS A 71 0.74 7.45 -8.62
CA LYS A 71 0.84 8.88 -8.34
C LYS A 71 0.36 9.70 -9.54
N GLU A 72 -0.34 10.79 -9.28
CA GLU A 72 -0.64 11.82 -10.29
C GLU A 72 0.64 12.53 -10.77
N GLU A 73 0.69 12.89 -12.06
CA GLU A 73 1.88 13.43 -12.72
C GLU A 73 2.17 14.92 -12.44
N TRP A 74 1.23 15.68 -11.87
CA TRP A 74 1.43 17.12 -11.62
C TRP A 74 2.26 17.41 -10.35
N GLN A 75 2.71 18.66 -10.25
CA GLN A 75 3.40 19.19 -9.07
C GLN A 75 2.43 19.10 -7.88
N ASP A 76 2.77 18.30 -6.86
CA ASP A 76 1.94 17.94 -5.70
C ASP A 76 0.86 16.86 -5.93
N GLY A 77 1.04 16.02 -6.97
CA GLY A 77 0.16 14.88 -7.24
C GLY A 77 -0.05 13.94 -6.04
N LYS A 78 -1.32 13.57 -5.80
CA LYS A 78 -1.73 12.63 -4.76
C LYS A 78 -1.20 11.24 -5.09
N THR A 79 -1.00 10.45 -4.04
CA THR A 79 -0.64 9.03 -4.16
C THR A 79 -1.75 8.17 -3.59
N ILE A 80 -2.11 7.14 -4.35
CA ILE A 80 -3.02 6.08 -3.92
C ILE A 80 -2.31 4.74 -3.99
N LYS A 81 -2.84 3.76 -3.26
CA LYS A 81 -2.47 2.37 -3.42
C LYS A 81 -3.70 1.53 -3.73
N ILE A 82 -3.54 0.61 -4.68
CA ILE A 82 -4.54 -0.39 -5.04
C ILE A 82 -4.06 -1.72 -4.44
N CYS A 83 -4.84 -2.25 -3.51
CA CYS A 83 -4.48 -3.37 -2.67
C CYS A 83 -5.25 -4.63 -3.09
N THR A 84 -4.54 -5.72 -3.35
CA THR A 84 -5.11 -7.06 -3.50
C THR A 84 -4.87 -7.86 -2.22
N ILE A 85 -5.95 -8.32 -1.61
CA ILE A 85 -5.94 -8.98 -0.30
C ILE A 85 -6.67 -10.32 -0.40
N GLN A 86 -6.08 -11.39 0.16
CA GLN A 86 -6.76 -12.68 0.23
C GLN A 86 -7.44 -12.87 1.60
N HIS A 87 -8.78 -12.94 1.60
CA HIS A 87 -9.60 -13.11 2.80
C HIS A 87 -10.52 -14.32 2.68
N LYS A 88 -10.26 -15.38 3.45
CA LYS A 88 -11.13 -16.58 3.57
C LYS A 88 -11.55 -17.18 2.21
N GLY A 89 -10.63 -17.26 1.25
CA GLY A 89 -10.90 -17.79 -0.08
C GLY A 89 -11.51 -16.79 -1.08
N ILE A 90 -11.67 -15.53 -0.67
CA ILE A 90 -12.09 -14.42 -1.54
C ILE A 90 -10.88 -13.51 -1.78
N THR A 91 -10.77 -13.01 -3.01
CA THR A 91 -9.85 -11.92 -3.35
C THR A 91 -10.59 -10.60 -3.26
N LEU A 92 -10.14 -9.73 -2.36
CA LEU A 92 -10.64 -8.38 -2.21
C LEU A 92 -9.68 -7.41 -2.92
N VAL A 93 -10.25 -6.41 -3.57
CA VAL A 93 -9.51 -5.29 -4.17
C VAL A 93 -9.99 -4.01 -3.51
N GLU A 94 -9.09 -3.28 -2.89
CA GLU A 94 -9.37 -2.05 -2.15
C GLU A 94 -8.48 -0.92 -2.66
N VAL A 95 -8.96 0.33 -2.57
CA VAL A 95 -8.20 1.51 -2.95
C VAL A 95 -8.08 2.42 -1.74
N HIS A 96 -6.85 2.84 -1.43
CA HIS A 96 -6.55 3.64 -0.26
C HIS A 96 -5.74 4.87 -0.67
N SER A 97 -6.03 6.01 -0.03
CA SER A 97 -5.11 7.16 -0.06
C SER A 97 -3.83 6.80 0.70
N VAL A 98 -2.70 7.37 0.28
CA VAL A 98 -1.38 7.08 0.88
C VAL A 98 -0.86 8.33 1.57
N SER A 99 -0.52 8.20 2.85
CA SER A 99 0.05 9.28 3.65
C SER A 99 1.54 9.49 3.36
N GLU A 100 2.07 10.68 3.65
CA GLU A 100 3.51 10.93 3.55
C GLU A 100 4.33 10.05 4.51
N GLU A 101 3.79 9.70 5.70
CA GLU A 101 4.45 8.78 6.62
C GLU A 101 4.69 7.40 5.98
N GLU A 102 3.69 6.88 5.28
CA GLU A 102 3.80 5.61 4.55
C GLU A 102 4.83 5.69 3.43
N LEU A 103 4.84 6.81 2.68
CA LEU A 103 5.81 7.03 1.61
C LEU A 103 7.24 7.12 2.14
N SER A 104 7.48 7.85 3.22
CA SER A 104 8.80 7.94 3.86
C SER A 104 9.24 6.59 4.42
N TYR A 105 8.34 5.84 5.07
CA TYR A 105 8.64 4.52 5.62
C TYR A 105 9.05 3.51 4.54
N LEU A 106 8.28 3.40 3.46
CA LEU A 106 8.52 2.40 2.42
C LEU A 106 9.60 2.81 1.42
N PHE A 107 9.75 4.12 1.15
CA PHE A 107 10.55 4.59 0.02
C PHE A 107 11.69 5.53 0.40
N GLY A 108 11.88 5.86 1.69
CA GLY A 108 13.00 6.67 2.17
C GLY A 108 12.99 8.09 1.62
N ARG A 109 11.81 8.72 1.52
CA ARG A 109 11.68 10.16 1.23
C ARG A 109 11.97 11.00 2.46
#